data_AF-A0A022QT92-F1
#
_entry.id   AF-A0A022QT92-F1
#
_cell.length_a   1.000
_cell.length_b   1.000
_cell.length_c   1.000
_cell.angle_alpha   90.00
_cell.angle_beta   90.00
_cell.angle_gamma   90.00
#
_symmetry.space_group_name_H-M   'P 1'
#
loop_
_entity.id
_entity.type
_entity.pdbx_description
1 polymer ?
#
loop_
_entity_poly.entity_id
_entity_poly.type
_entity_poly.pdbx_seq_one_letter_code
_entity_poly.pdbx_strand_id
1 'polypeptide(L)'
;QKQALLVKIASIREVVQGAPLRVILKQLVSRGVKSDLNQLVSLVHRPNESFFVIPQAEKVTVIFPMRFKDSIDTVLATSFLQEFVEARRTAGLNNAPPCLWSSSPPQELNGVSDQALSANAGFVSFVIYPRHVEGRKLDRTVWSLSTFHAYVSYHVKVRICAPQKS
;
A
#
# COMPACT_ATOMS: atom_id res chain seq x y z
N GLN A 1 -26.46 -7.54 -22.67
CA GLN A 1 -25.08 -7.57 -23.19
C GLN A 1 -24.24 -6.33 -22.82
N LYS A 2 -24.74 -5.08 -22.93
CA LYS A 2 -23.99 -3.86 -22.58
C LYS A 2 -23.46 -3.79 -21.13
N GLN A 3 -24.23 -4.25 -20.14
CA GLN A 3 -23.80 -4.23 -18.72
C GLN A 3 -22.64 -5.19 -18.42
N ALA A 4 -22.61 -6.38 -19.02
CA ALA A 4 -21.49 -7.34 -18.84
C ALA A 4 -20.18 -6.82 -19.46
N LEU A 5 -20.28 -6.03 -20.54
CA LEU A 5 -19.16 -5.37 -21.20
C LEU A 5 -18.62 -4.20 -20.36
N LEU A 6 -19.51 -3.40 -19.77
CA LEU A 6 -19.13 -2.33 -18.84
C LEU A 6 -18.46 -2.87 -17.57
N VAL A 7 -18.98 -3.98 -17.01
CA VAL A 7 -18.35 -4.65 -15.86
C VAL A 7 -16.99 -5.22 -16.23
N LYS A 8 -16.82 -5.82 -17.42
CA LYS A 8 -15.52 -6.28 -17.93
C LYS A 8 -14.53 -5.12 -18.14
N ILE A 9 -14.96 -4.00 -18.70
CA ILE A 9 -14.10 -2.82 -18.91
C ILE A 9 -13.73 -2.16 -17.57
N ALA A 10 -14.69 -2.07 -16.63
CA ALA A 10 -14.41 -1.59 -15.27
C ALA A 10 -13.43 -2.50 -14.54
N SER A 11 -13.56 -3.81 -14.71
CA SER A 11 -12.63 -4.79 -14.13
C SER A 11 -11.30 -4.88 -14.88
N ILE A 12 -11.15 -4.41 -16.13
CA ILE A 12 -9.81 -4.29 -16.75
C ILE A 12 -8.93 -3.35 -15.94
N ARG A 13 -9.46 -2.24 -15.42
CA ARG A 13 -8.67 -1.30 -14.60
C ARG A 13 -8.23 -1.93 -13.27
N GLU A 14 -9.11 -2.71 -12.66
CA GLU A 14 -8.86 -3.45 -11.41
C GLU A 14 -7.91 -4.64 -11.64
N VAL A 15 -8.09 -5.37 -12.75
CA VAL A 15 -7.24 -6.48 -13.19
C VAL A 15 -5.85 -5.97 -13.59
N VAL A 16 -5.71 -4.84 -14.28
CA VAL A 16 -4.39 -4.32 -14.68
C VAL A 16 -3.60 -3.73 -13.50
N GLN A 17 -4.25 -3.22 -12.45
CA GLN A 17 -3.57 -2.65 -11.28
C GLN A 17 -3.35 -3.67 -10.15
N GLY A 18 -4.29 -4.61 -9.97
CA GLY A 18 -4.19 -5.68 -8.97
C GLY A 18 -3.45 -6.92 -9.48
N ALA A 19 -3.46 -7.21 -10.78
CA ALA A 19 -2.77 -8.41 -11.30
C ALA A 19 -1.25 -8.36 -11.13
N PRO A 20 -0.53 -7.25 -11.36
CA PRO A 20 0.91 -7.20 -11.10
C PRO A 20 1.23 -7.50 -9.63
N LEU A 21 0.48 -6.90 -8.70
CA LEU A 21 0.63 -7.17 -7.28
C LEU A 21 0.33 -8.64 -6.95
N ARG A 22 -0.74 -9.20 -7.51
CA ARG A 22 -1.12 -10.61 -7.31
C ARG A 22 -0.06 -11.56 -7.87
N VAL A 23 0.54 -11.24 -9.02
CA VAL A 23 1.62 -12.04 -9.63
C VAL A 23 2.86 -12.02 -8.74
N ILE A 24 3.30 -10.83 -8.31
CA ILE A 24 4.47 -10.66 -7.44
C ILE A 24 4.27 -11.41 -6.10
N LEU A 25 3.10 -11.26 -5.49
CA LEU A 25 2.79 -11.94 -4.22
C LEU A 25 2.61 -13.46 -4.39
N LYS A 26 2.15 -13.95 -5.55
CA LYS A 26 2.15 -15.39 -5.85
C LYS A 26 3.57 -15.93 -6.00
N GLN A 27 4.45 -15.20 -6.67
CA GLN A 27 5.86 -15.57 -6.84
C GLN A 27 6.57 -15.73 -5.49
N LEU A 28 6.24 -14.87 -4.52
CA LEU A 28 6.73 -14.97 -3.14
C LEU A 28 6.40 -16.33 -2.48
N VAL A 29 5.26 -16.95 -2.81
CA VAL A 29 4.83 -18.23 -2.23
C VAL A 29 5.45 -19.43 -2.95
N SER A 30 5.66 -19.35 -4.26
CA SER A 30 6.15 -20.48 -5.09
C SER A 30 7.64 -20.81 -4.96
N ARG A 31 8.31 -20.27 -3.93
CA ARG A 31 9.75 -20.36 -3.61
C ARG A 31 10.68 -19.68 -4.63
N GLY A 32 11.23 -18.55 -4.19
CA GLY A 32 12.34 -17.85 -4.80
C GLY A 32 11.91 -16.88 -5.89
N VAL A 33 11.83 -15.59 -5.54
CA VAL A 33 12.02 -14.54 -6.54
C VAL A 33 13.37 -14.81 -7.18
N LYS A 34 13.39 -15.43 -8.38
CA LYS A 34 14.63 -15.55 -9.17
C LYS A 34 15.17 -14.14 -9.31
N SER A 35 16.45 -13.97 -9.01
CA SER A 35 17.16 -12.70 -8.76
C SER A 35 17.02 -11.63 -9.85
N ASP A 36 16.42 -11.97 -10.99
CA ASP A 36 16.16 -11.07 -12.13
C ASP A 36 15.01 -10.08 -11.91
N LEU A 37 14.27 -10.16 -10.78
CA LEU A 37 13.14 -9.29 -10.47
C LEU A 37 13.39 -8.29 -9.33
N ASN A 38 14.62 -8.07 -8.86
CA ASN A 38 14.94 -7.00 -7.90
C ASN A 38 14.66 -5.57 -8.42
N GLN A 39 14.01 -5.44 -9.58
CA GLN A 39 13.59 -4.20 -10.17
C GLN A 39 12.34 -3.69 -9.44
N LEU A 40 12.49 -2.55 -8.78
CA LEU A 40 11.40 -1.74 -8.24
C LEU A 40 10.24 -1.67 -9.24
N VAL A 41 9.06 -2.16 -8.85
CA VAL A 41 7.84 -2.05 -9.64
C VAL A 41 7.01 -0.89 -9.10
N SER A 42 6.89 0.19 -9.88
CA SER A 42 5.93 1.26 -9.58
C SER A 42 4.54 0.84 -10.07
N LEU A 43 3.60 0.68 -9.15
CA LEU A 43 2.20 0.41 -9.47
C LEU A 43 1.40 1.71 -9.37
N VAL A 44 0.91 2.16 -10.52
CA VAL A 44 0.09 3.37 -10.62
C VAL A 44 -1.38 3.00 -10.42
N HIS A 45 -1.91 3.27 -9.22
CA HIS A 45 -3.33 3.05 -8.91
C HIS A 45 -4.21 4.22 -9.38
N ARG A 46 -3.75 5.46 -9.21
CA ARG A 46 -4.36 6.70 -9.78
C ARG A 46 -3.28 7.75 -10.03
N PRO A 47 -3.53 8.80 -10.84
CA PRO A 47 -2.66 9.98 -10.81
C PRO A 47 -2.56 10.49 -9.36
N ASN A 48 -1.33 10.50 -8.82
CA ASN A 48 -0.95 10.83 -7.44
C ASN A 48 -1.10 9.73 -6.36
N GLU A 49 -1.68 8.57 -6.69
CA GLU A 49 -1.81 7.42 -5.76
C GLU A 49 -1.00 6.23 -6.29
N SER A 50 0.26 6.45 -6.63
CA SER A 50 1.19 5.36 -6.94
C SER A 50 1.80 4.81 -5.68
N PHE A 51 1.99 3.50 -5.62
CA PHE A 51 2.78 2.84 -4.59
C PHE A 51 3.84 1.95 -5.23
N PHE A 52 4.90 1.72 -4.49
CA PHE A 52 6.05 0.95 -4.97
C PHE A 52 6.02 -0.45 -4.39
N VAL A 53 6.38 -1.43 -5.21
CA VAL A 53 6.51 -2.82 -4.82
C VAL A 53 7.94 -3.26 -5.09
N ILE A 54 8.61 -3.70 -4.04
CA ILE A 54 10.01 -4.13 -4.06
C ILE A 54 10.04 -5.61 -3.68
N PRO A 55 9.99 -6.51 -4.66
CA PRO A 55 10.17 -7.92 -4.40
C PRO A 55 11.62 -8.20 -3.99
N GLN A 56 11.78 -9.08 -3.01
CA GLN A 56 13.06 -9.62 -2.54
C GLN A 56 12.91 -11.14 -2.40
N ALA A 57 14.01 -11.86 -2.20
CA ALA A 57 14.01 -13.33 -2.16
C ALA A 57 12.96 -13.93 -1.19
N GLU A 58 12.84 -13.36 0.01
CA GLU A 58 12.02 -13.90 1.11
C GLU A 58 10.85 -12.97 1.53
N LYS A 59 10.74 -11.80 0.91
CA LYS A 59 9.74 -10.79 1.28
C LYS A 59 9.42 -9.85 0.12
N VAL A 60 8.29 -9.18 0.21
CA VAL A 60 7.92 -8.09 -0.68
C VAL A 60 7.69 -6.85 0.18
N THR A 61 8.41 -5.77 -0.09
CA THR A 61 8.18 -4.48 0.58
C THR A 61 7.27 -3.63 -0.30
N VAL A 62 6.17 -3.14 0.27
CA VAL A 62 5.23 -2.25 -0.41
C VAL A 62 5.31 -0.88 0.24
N ILE A 63 5.58 0.18 -0.53
CA ILE A 63 5.78 1.55 -0.01
C ILE A 63 4.74 2.49 -0.61
N PHE A 64 3.97 3.14 0.27
CA PHE A 64 2.94 4.12 -0.05
C PHE A 64 3.43 5.53 0.26
N PRO A 65 3.79 6.35 -0.75
CA PRO A 65 3.92 7.79 -0.57
C PRO A 65 2.54 8.42 -0.36
N MET A 66 2.32 9.02 0.80
CA MET A 66 1.02 9.57 1.19
C MET A 66 0.91 11.04 0.80
N ARG A 67 -0.09 11.37 -0.02
CA ARG A 67 -0.30 12.70 -0.60
C ARG A 67 -1.71 13.20 -0.32
N PHE A 68 -1.82 14.35 0.34
CA PHE A 68 -3.09 15.02 0.61
C PHE A 68 -3.06 16.44 0.03
N LYS A 69 -4.21 16.94 -0.45
CA LYS A 69 -4.28 18.28 -1.06
C LYS A 69 -4.37 19.38 0.00
N ASP A 70 -5.10 19.13 1.08
CA ASP A 70 -5.34 20.08 2.15
C ASP A 70 -4.28 19.95 3.25
N SER A 71 -3.84 21.07 3.80
CA SER A 71 -2.85 21.10 4.88
C SER A 71 -3.39 20.50 6.18
N ILE A 72 -4.67 20.69 6.48
CA ILE A 72 -5.36 20.07 7.63
C ILE A 72 -5.40 18.56 7.44
N ASP A 73 -5.83 18.08 6.26
CA ASP A 73 -5.85 16.65 5.94
C ASP A 73 -4.44 16.04 6.07
N THR A 74 -3.41 16.79 5.70
CA THR A 74 -2.01 16.33 5.75
C THR A 74 -1.54 16.12 7.20
N VAL A 75 -1.84 17.05 8.10
CA VAL A 75 -1.51 16.94 9.53
C VAL A 75 -2.28 15.79 10.16
N LEU A 76 -3.59 15.68 9.88
CA LEU A 76 -4.43 14.62 10.39
C LEU A 76 -4.02 13.23 9.87
N ALA A 77 -3.68 13.13 8.59
CA ALA A 77 -3.16 11.91 7.99
C ALA A 77 -1.84 11.48 8.63
N THR A 78 -0.92 12.43 8.84
CA THR A 78 0.38 12.15 9.46
C THR A 78 0.19 11.58 10.87
N SER A 79 -0.63 12.23 11.70
CA SER A 79 -0.95 11.75 13.05
C SER A 79 -1.63 10.37 13.01
N PHE A 80 -2.62 10.17 12.14
CA PHE A 80 -3.28 8.88 11.98
C PHE A 80 -2.30 7.76 11.60
N LEU A 81 -1.38 8.01 10.67
CA LEU A 81 -0.43 7.02 10.20
C LEU A 81 0.59 6.64 11.27
N GLN A 82 1.06 7.60 12.05
CA GLN A 82 1.93 7.34 13.19
C GLN A 82 1.22 6.48 14.24
N GLU A 83 -0.02 6.84 14.60
CA GLU A 83 -0.86 6.06 15.51
C GLU A 83 -1.13 4.65 14.99
N PHE A 84 -1.41 4.51 13.69
CA PHE A 84 -1.65 3.21 13.04
C PHE A 84 -0.45 2.27 13.17
N VAL A 85 0.76 2.80 12.94
CA VAL A 85 2.01 2.03 13.08
C VAL A 85 2.30 1.71 14.55
N GLU A 86 2.00 2.62 15.47
CA GLU A 86 2.16 2.39 16.91
C GLU A 86 1.21 1.29 17.42
N ALA A 87 -0.07 1.35 17.02
CA ALA A 87 -1.07 0.36 17.39
C ALA A 87 -0.69 -1.06 16.92
N ARG A 88 0.05 -1.17 15.81
CA ARG A 88 0.59 -2.46 15.34
C ARG A 88 1.57 -3.11 16.31
N ARG A 89 2.20 -2.36 17.22
CA ARG A 89 3.11 -2.93 18.24
C ARG A 89 2.38 -3.68 19.37
N THR A 90 1.05 -3.60 19.43
CA THR A 90 0.27 -4.35 20.40
C THR A 90 0.38 -5.87 20.15
N ALA A 91 0.53 -6.65 21.23
CA ALA A 91 0.82 -8.09 21.20
C ALA A 91 -0.17 -8.96 20.38
N GLY A 92 -1.38 -8.46 20.09
CA GLY A 92 -2.38 -9.16 19.27
C GLY A 92 -2.10 -9.14 17.76
N LEU A 93 -1.14 -8.35 17.28
CA LEU A 93 -0.88 -8.13 15.85
C LEU A 93 0.43 -8.75 15.35
N ASN A 94 1.02 -9.69 16.11
CA ASN A 94 2.28 -10.36 15.75
C ASN A 94 2.24 -11.09 14.39
N ASN A 95 1.06 -11.57 13.99
CA ASN A 95 0.84 -12.25 12.70
C ASN A 95 0.54 -11.28 11.54
N ALA A 96 0.35 -9.99 11.82
CA ALA A 96 0.13 -8.98 10.80
C ALA A 96 1.45 -8.57 10.13
N PRO A 97 1.42 -8.11 8.86
CA PRO A 97 2.58 -7.52 8.22
C PRO A 97 3.24 -6.44 9.07
N PRO A 98 4.58 -6.46 9.23
CA PRO A 98 5.29 -5.32 9.74
C PRO A 98 4.98 -4.08 8.90
N CYS A 99 4.69 -2.99 9.58
CA CYS A 99 4.49 -1.69 8.97
C CYS A 99 5.37 -0.64 9.64
N LEU A 100 5.83 0.34 8.87
CA LEU A 100 6.62 1.46 9.33
C LEU A 100 6.11 2.75 8.70
N TRP A 101 6.32 3.87 9.39
CA TRP A 101 6.12 5.20 8.85
C TRP A 101 7.43 5.97 8.87
N SER A 102 7.71 6.74 7.81
CA SER A 102 8.87 7.62 7.70
C SER A 102 8.46 8.97 7.11
N SER A 103 9.06 10.05 7.59
CA SER A 103 8.88 11.38 6.99
C SER A 103 9.65 11.56 5.69
N SER A 104 10.70 10.76 5.46
CA SER A 104 11.55 10.80 4.27
C SER A 104 11.45 9.52 3.43
N PRO A 105 11.75 9.57 2.12
CA PRO A 105 11.74 8.39 1.26
C PRO A 105 12.70 7.32 1.79
N PRO A 106 12.25 6.05 1.92
CA PRO A 106 13.14 4.94 2.27
C PRO A 106 14.26 4.74 1.23
N GLN A 107 15.40 4.24 1.67
CA GLN A 107 16.59 4.06 0.82
C GLN A 107 16.33 3.12 -0.37
N GLU A 108 15.37 2.21 -0.23
CA GLU A 108 14.98 1.29 -1.29
C GLU A 108 14.32 2.01 -2.49
N LEU A 109 13.96 3.29 -2.35
CA LEU A 109 13.45 4.14 -3.43
C LEU A 109 14.53 5.04 -4.07
N ASN A 110 15.82 4.83 -3.77
CA ASN A 110 16.91 5.58 -4.41
C ASN A 110 16.87 5.40 -5.94
N GLY A 111 16.93 6.52 -6.68
CA GLY A 111 16.88 6.54 -8.14
C GLY A 111 15.49 6.70 -8.75
N VAL A 112 14.43 6.77 -7.93
CA VAL A 112 13.08 7.14 -8.40
C VAL A 112 13.01 8.66 -8.55
N SER A 113 12.30 9.13 -9.59
CA SER A 113 12.09 10.57 -9.82
C SER A 113 11.44 11.27 -8.62
N ASP A 114 11.89 12.48 -8.29
CA ASP A 114 11.38 13.27 -7.16
C ASP A 114 9.87 13.51 -7.22
N GLN A 115 9.29 13.65 -8.41
CA GLN A 115 7.84 13.79 -8.58
C GLN A 115 7.06 12.58 -8.03
N ALA A 116 7.57 11.37 -8.28
CA ALA A 116 6.97 10.13 -7.80
C ALA A 116 7.26 9.87 -6.31
N LEU A 117 8.26 10.54 -5.74
CA LEU A 117 8.60 10.51 -4.31
C LEU A 117 8.00 11.66 -3.50
N SER A 118 7.43 12.68 -4.13
CA SER A 118 6.80 13.80 -3.41
C SER A 118 5.72 13.27 -2.44
N ALA A 119 5.90 13.38 -1.13
CA ALA A 119 4.90 12.93 -0.15
C ALA A 119 4.85 13.93 1.00
N ASN A 120 3.66 14.46 1.31
CA ASN A 120 3.50 15.47 2.35
C ASN A 120 3.00 14.88 3.68
N ALA A 121 2.43 13.67 3.67
CA ALA A 121 2.05 12.92 4.88
C ALA A 121 3.01 11.76 5.19
N GLY A 122 4.21 11.77 4.58
CA GLY A 122 5.24 10.75 4.73
C GLY A 122 4.99 9.48 3.92
N PHE A 123 5.72 8.43 4.27
CA PHE A 123 5.75 7.13 3.60
C PHE A 123 5.34 6.05 4.57
N VAL A 124 4.42 5.18 4.14
CA VAL A 124 4.06 3.97 4.88
C VAL A 124 4.62 2.78 4.14
N SER A 125 5.38 1.92 4.83
CA SER A 125 5.87 0.68 4.25
C SER A 125 5.24 -0.53 4.93
N PHE A 126 4.95 -1.57 4.15
CA PHE A 126 4.52 -2.89 4.63
C PHE A 126 5.49 -3.96 4.15
N VAL A 127 5.85 -4.89 5.04
CA VAL A 127 6.68 -6.04 4.70
C VAL A 127 5.82 -7.30 4.63
N ILE A 128 5.66 -7.83 3.42
CA ILE A 128 4.86 -9.02 3.15
C ILE A 128 5.79 -10.23 3.09
N TYR A 129 5.55 -11.21 3.97
CA TYR A 129 6.22 -12.51 3.99
C TYR A 129 5.26 -13.59 3.44
N PRO A 130 5.77 -14.78 3.03
CA PRO A 130 4.94 -15.88 2.54
C PRO A 130 3.72 -16.18 3.43
N ARG A 131 3.91 -16.21 4.76
CA ARG A 131 2.83 -16.42 5.76
C ARG A 131 1.64 -15.46 5.65
N HIS A 132 1.81 -14.27 5.05
CA HIS A 132 0.76 -13.26 4.86
C HIS A 132 -0.05 -13.49 3.57
N VAL A 133 0.44 -14.32 2.65
CA VAL A 133 -0.15 -14.52 1.31
C VAL A 133 -0.40 -15.99 0.96
N GLU A 134 -0.06 -16.92 1.86
CA GLU A 134 -0.35 -18.34 1.69
C GLU A 134 -1.85 -18.67 1.60
N GLY A 135 -2.19 -19.58 0.69
CA GLY A 135 -3.54 -20.10 0.51
C GLY A 135 -4.57 -19.02 0.16
N ARG A 136 -5.66 -18.94 0.92
CA ARG A 136 -6.75 -17.99 0.69
C ARG A 136 -6.42 -16.56 1.15
N LYS A 137 -5.27 -16.33 1.79
CA LYS A 137 -4.88 -15.00 2.31
C LYS A 137 -4.43 -14.05 1.20
N LEU A 138 -3.91 -14.58 0.09
CA LEU A 138 -3.41 -13.79 -1.05
C LEU A 138 -4.40 -12.71 -1.48
N ASP A 139 -5.65 -13.10 -1.77
CA ASP A 139 -6.64 -12.18 -2.34
C ASP A 139 -7.04 -11.10 -1.34
N ARG A 140 -7.09 -11.44 -0.04
CA ARG A 140 -7.32 -10.47 1.04
C ARG A 140 -6.16 -9.47 1.13
N THR A 141 -4.91 -9.95 1.09
CA THR A 141 -3.73 -9.08 1.18
C THR A 141 -3.62 -8.16 -0.04
N VAL A 142 -3.90 -8.67 -1.24
CA VAL A 142 -3.98 -7.84 -2.47
C VAL A 142 -5.03 -6.75 -2.30
N TRP A 143 -6.25 -7.10 -1.88
CA TRP A 143 -7.30 -6.11 -1.63
C TRP A 143 -6.84 -5.05 -0.62
N SER A 144 -6.38 -5.48 0.56
CA SER A 144 -5.99 -4.57 1.64
C SER A 144 -4.92 -3.57 1.20
N LEU A 145 -3.91 -4.03 0.44
CA LEU A 145 -2.86 -3.17 -0.09
C LEU A 145 -3.41 -2.22 -1.17
N SER A 146 -4.24 -2.71 -2.09
CA SER A 146 -4.83 -1.89 -3.15
C SER A 146 -5.77 -0.81 -2.62
N THR A 147 -6.46 -1.07 -1.51
CA THR A 147 -7.42 -0.11 -0.90
C THR A 147 -6.83 0.73 0.22
N PHE A 148 -5.56 0.55 0.58
CA PHE A 148 -4.96 1.18 1.77
C PHE A 148 -5.05 2.71 1.73
N HIS A 149 -4.73 3.34 0.60
CA HIS A 149 -4.79 4.80 0.49
C HIS A 149 -6.21 5.33 0.75
N ALA A 150 -7.21 4.73 0.11
CA ALA A 150 -8.62 5.09 0.31
C ALA A 150 -9.07 4.89 1.76
N TYR A 151 -8.59 3.83 2.42
CA TYR A 151 -8.85 3.58 3.84
C TYR A 151 -8.31 4.71 4.72
N VAL A 152 -7.08 5.18 4.48
CA VAL A 152 -6.51 6.31 5.24
C VAL A 152 -7.31 7.59 4.97
N SER A 153 -7.57 7.92 3.71
CA SER A 153 -8.32 9.13 3.35
C SER A 153 -9.71 9.16 3.98
N TYR A 154 -10.40 8.01 4.05
CA TYR A 154 -11.69 7.89 4.72
C TYR A 154 -11.57 8.20 6.23
N HIS A 155 -10.58 7.62 6.92
CA HIS A 155 -10.40 7.85 8.36
C HIS A 155 -10.03 9.30 8.69
N VAL A 156 -9.21 9.93 7.85
CA VAL A 156 -8.91 11.37 7.95
C VAL A 156 -10.21 12.19 7.83
N LYS A 157 -11.06 11.88 6.84
CA LYS A 157 -12.32 12.60 6.64
C LYS A 157 -13.31 12.40 7.78
N VAL A 158 -13.42 11.18 8.31
CA VAL A 158 -14.30 10.89 9.46
C VAL A 158 -13.84 11.64 10.71
N ARG A 159 -12.53 11.75 10.96
CA ARG A 159 -12.00 12.54 12.10
C ARG A 159 -12.34 14.02 12.01
N ILE A 160 -12.49 14.56 10.79
CA ILE A 160 -12.95 15.94 10.59
C ILE A 160 -14.45 16.06 10.88
N CYS A 161 -15.25 15.09 10.45
CA CYS A 161 -16.71 15.13 10.62
C CYS A 161 -17.19 14.74 12.02
N ALA A 162 -16.37 14.04 12.81
CA ALA A 162 -16.65 13.76 14.21
C ALA A 162 -16.06 14.91 15.06
N PRO A 163 -16.87 15.88 15.53
CA PRO A 163 -16.36 16.83 16.51
C PRO A 163 -15.83 16.04 17.70
N GLN A 164 -14.56 16.29 18.06
CA GLN A 164 -13.95 15.78 19.28
C GLN A 164 -14.91 16.12 20.43
N LYS A 165 -15.61 15.10 20.95
CA LYS A 165 -16.37 15.27 22.19
C LYS A 165 -15.34 15.49 23.29
N SER A 166 -15.20 16.75 23.68
CA SER A 166 -14.53 17.21 24.90
C SER A 166 -15.22 16.64 26.13
#